data_AF-A0A395J495-F1
#
_entry.id   AF-A0A395J495-F1
#
_cell.length_a   1.000
_cell.length_b   1.000
_cell.length_c   1.000
_cell.angle_alpha   90.00
_cell.angle_beta   90.00
_cell.angle_gamma   90.00
#
_symmetry.space_group_name_H-M   'P 1'
#
loop_
_entity.id
_entity.type
_entity.pdbx_description
1 polymer ?
#
loop_
_entity_poly.entity_id
_entity_poly.type
_entity_poly.pdbx_seq_one_letter_code
_entity_poly.pdbx_strand_id
1 'polypeptide(L)'
;MIQAVEAALLDTGLKGRELGLLRRSVDDVGVVRGGLGVTSAITKTGTYPPHWAPPTSDPRSVLALPKGAENPGTIHNIGLPIHVYPLFENAFRAHRHQSPAANRAESAKLYAQFAKIAAENEYAWNRTQAGKLNEESIGTVGRGNRMICWPYPLLMNAFNNVNMAASCIVTSVEFARELGISEEKWIYPLGGAGMRERENCGLTSFGGAGNNYSLHAVSEMVRQLRKKRSQAGQGEDENKDGGAFNGLVLANGGY
;
A
#
# COMPACT_ATOMS: atom_id res chain seq x y z
N MET A 1 -15.43 7.71 -13.66
CA MET A 1 -15.70 7.47 -12.22
C MET A 1 -15.51 5.99 -11.84
N ILE A 2 -16.25 5.06 -12.46
CA ILE A 2 -16.12 3.61 -12.21
C ILE A 2 -14.70 3.09 -12.50
N GLN A 3 -14.07 3.46 -13.63
CA GLN A 3 -12.70 3.04 -13.96
C GLN A 3 -11.60 3.54 -13.01
N ALA A 4 -11.81 4.70 -12.36
CA ALA A 4 -10.86 5.28 -11.43
C ALA A 4 -10.86 4.55 -10.09
N VAL A 5 -12.07 4.19 -9.64
CA VAL A 5 -12.30 3.35 -8.46
C VAL A 5 -11.84 1.92 -8.76
N GLU A 6 -12.14 1.36 -9.94
CA GLU A 6 -11.64 0.05 -10.38
C GLU A 6 -10.10 -0.02 -10.35
N ALA A 7 -9.37 1.00 -10.81
CA ALA A 7 -7.90 1.01 -10.76
C ALA A 7 -7.35 1.04 -9.33
N ALA A 8 -7.99 1.79 -8.42
CA ALA A 8 -7.63 1.79 -7.00
C ALA A 8 -8.06 0.51 -6.25
N LEU A 9 -9.09 -0.18 -6.74
CA LEU A 9 -9.65 -1.42 -6.17
C LEU A 9 -9.00 -2.69 -6.70
N LEU A 10 -8.44 -2.66 -7.90
CA LEU A 10 -7.60 -3.74 -8.42
C LEU A 10 -6.42 -3.96 -7.48
N ASP A 11 -5.94 -2.91 -6.80
CA ASP A 11 -4.88 -3.00 -5.80
C ASP A 11 -5.31 -3.67 -4.47
N THR A 12 -6.62 -3.76 -4.18
CA THR A 12 -7.14 -4.33 -2.93
C THR A 12 -7.47 -5.84 -3.00
N GLY A 13 -7.17 -6.52 -4.11
CA GLY A 13 -7.33 -7.98 -4.24
C GLY A 13 -8.73 -8.47 -4.63
N LEU A 14 -9.64 -7.58 -5.06
CA LEU A 14 -10.96 -7.94 -5.54
C LEU A 14 -10.87 -8.57 -6.94
N LYS A 15 -11.43 -9.77 -7.14
CA LYS A 15 -11.35 -10.49 -8.42
C LYS A 15 -12.56 -10.20 -9.32
N GLY A 16 -12.40 -10.37 -10.64
CA GLY A 16 -13.32 -9.94 -11.71
C GLY A 16 -14.84 -10.17 -11.56
N ARG A 17 -15.31 -11.11 -10.72
CA ARG A 17 -16.75 -11.23 -10.40
C ARG A 17 -17.25 -10.16 -9.40
N GLU A 18 -16.42 -9.74 -8.46
CA GLU A 18 -16.73 -8.69 -7.48
C GLU A 18 -16.64 -7.29 -8.10
N LEU A 19 -15.67 -7.09 -9.02
CA LEU A 19 -15.62 -5.93 -9.92
C LEU A 19 -16.84 -5.88 -10.86
N GLY A 20 -17.27 -7.03 -11.38
CA GLY A 20 -18.48 -7.16 -12.20
C GLY A 20 -19.79 -6.90 -11.44
N LEU A 21 -19.82 -7.16 -10.13
CA LEU A 21 -20.95 -6.83 -9.25
C LEU A 21 -21.01 -5.33 -8.98
N LEU A 22 -19.89 -4.65 -8.70
CA LEU A 22 -19.86 -3.18 -8.64
C LEU A 22 -20.32 -2.55 -9.96
N ARG A 23 -19.94 -3.11 -11.11
CA ARG A 23 -20.39 -2.69 -12.44
C ARG A 23 -21.91 -2.76 -12.67
N ARG A 24 -22.62 -3.55 -11.85
CA ARG A 24 -24.07 -3.75 -11.88
C ARG A 24 -24.79 -3.31 -10.59
N SER A 25 -24.08 -2.83 -9.57
CA SER A 25 -24.64 -2.59 -8.23
C SER A 25 -24.25 -1.26 -7.58
N VAL A 26 -23.57 -0.34 -8.27
CA VAL A 26 -23.53 1.05 -7.77
C VAL A 26 -24.82 1.79 -8.18
N ASP A 27 -25.97 1.14 -8.00
CA ASP A 27 -27.24 1.87 -8.01
C ASP A 27 -27.38 2.62 -6.66
N ASP A 28 -26.86 2.06 -5.54
CA ASP A 28 -26.99 2.68 -4.20
C ASP A 28 -25.65 2.83 -3.40
N VAL A 29 -25.04 1.74 -2.89
CA VAL A 29 -23.83 1.77 -2.01
C VAL A 29 -22.90 0.58 -2.23
N GLY A 30 -21.59 0.83 -2.22
CA GLY A 30 -20.53 -0.18 -2.11
C GLY A 30 -19.59 0.10 -0.93
N VAL A 31 -19.13 -0.96 -0.26
CA VAL A 31 -18.09 -0.88 0.78
C VAL A 31 -16.82 -1.53 0.26
N VAL A 32 -15.74 -0.75 0.24
CA VAL A 32 -14.40 -1.19 -0.10
C VAL A 32 -13.65 -1.41 1.20
N ARG A 33 -13.14 -2.60 1.43
CA ARG A 33 -12.40 -2.93 2.65
C ARG A 33 -11.21 -3.82 2.34
N GLY A 34 -10.15 -3.63 3.10
CA GLY A 34 -9.05 -4.59 3.18
C GLY A 34 -8.41 -4.52 4.56
N GLY A 35 -7.65 -5.54 4.89
CA GLY A 35 -6.93 -5.59 6.13
C GLY A 35 -5.87 -6.67 6.08
N LEU A 36 -4.75 -6.41 6.74
CA LEU A 36 -3.75 -7.41 7.02
C LEU A 36 -3.79 -7.71 8.51
N GLY A 37 -4.07 -8.97 8.82
CA GLY A 37 -4.03 -9.51 10.17
C GLY A 37 -3.15 -10.74 10.18
N VAL A 38 -1.82 -10.54 10.29
CA VAL A 38 -0.89 -11.62 10.58
C VAL A 38 -0.42 -11.43 12.01
N THR A 39 -1.18 -11.97 12.96
CA THR A 39 -0.68 -12.10 14.32
C THR A 39 0.47 -13.09 14.29
N SER A 40 1.68 -12.59 14.55
CA SER A 40 2.90 -13.40 14.68
C SER A 40 2.72 -14.60 15.62
N ALA A 41 1.81 -14.48 16.60
CA ALA A 41 1.35 -15.57 17.46
C ALA A 41 0.68 -16.72 16.69
N ILE A 42 -0.25 -16.45 15.77
CA ILE A 42 -0.97 -17.47 14.99
C ILE A 42 -0.02 -18.21 14.05
N THR A 43 0.89 -17.51 13.38
CA THR A 43 1.94 -18.15 12.56
C THR A 43 2.87 -19.07 13.36
N LYS A 44 3.01 -18.84 14.68
CA LYS A 44 3.85 -19.66 15.57
C LYS A 44 3.08 -20.82 16.22
N THR A 45 1.85 -20.59 16.64
CA THR A 45 1.05 -21.57 17.41
C THR A 45 0.06 -22.35 16.56
N GLY A 46 -0.33 -21.83 15.39
CA GLY A 46 -1.40 -22.39 14.56
C GLY A 46 -2.80 -22.19 15.15
N THR A 47 -2.94 -21.52 16.30
CA THR A 47 -4.21 -21.36 17.00
C THR A 47 -4.83 -20.00 16.69
N TYR A 48 -6.05 -20.00 16.17
CA TYR A 48 -6.82 -18.78 15.91
C TYR A 48 -7.70 -18.43 17.12
N PRO A 49 -7.97 -17.14 17.37
CA PRO A 49 -9.01 -16.74 18.30
C PRO A 49 -10.35 -17.39 17.91
N PRO A 50 -11.12 -17.94 18.85
CA PRO A 50 -12.31 -18.73 18.55
C PRO A 50 -13.44 -17.93 17.88
N HIS A 51 -13.40 -16.59 17.98
CA HIS A 51 -14.38 -15.69 17.34
C HIS A 51 -13.94 -15.24 15.93
N TRP A 52 -12.79 -15.67 15.43
CA TRP A 52 -12.34 -15.37 14.07
C TRP A 52 -12.89 -16.38 13.09
N ALA A 53 -13.25 -15.90 11.89
CA ALA A 53 -13.50 -16.80 10.78
C ALA A 53 -12.24 -17.65 10.50
N PRO A 54 -12.39 -18.95 10.20
CA PRO A 54 -11.25 -19.78 9.85
C PRO A 54 -10.56 -19.22 8.60
N PRO A 55 -9.22 -19.32 8.51
CA PRO A 55 -8.49 -18.85 7.34
C PRO A 55 -8.93 -19.63 6.10
N THR A 56 -9.07 -18.93 4.97
CA THR A 56 -9.41 -19.55 3.67
C THR A 56 -8.25 -20.33 3.06
N SER A 57 -7.02 -20.08 3.51
CA SER A 57 -5.79 -20.78 3.10
C SER A 57 -4.74 -20.73 4.21
N ASP A 58 -3.71 -21.58 4.14
CA ASP A 58 -2.61 -21.54 5.10
C ASP A 58 -1.91 -20.16 5.05
N PRO A 59 -1.93 -19.35 6.12
CA PRO A 59 -1.29 -18.03 6.12
C PRO A 59 0.23 -18.11 5.91
N ARG A 60 0.86 -19.26 6.18
CA ARG A 60 2.29 -19.48 5.95
C ARG A 60 2.64 -19.55 4.46
N SER A 61 1.66 -19.81 3.59
CA SER A 61 1.83 -19.84 2.14
C SER A 61 1.90 -18.45 1.50
N VAL A 62 1.48 -17.39 2.21
CA VAL A 62 1.40 -16.00 1.68
C VAL A 62 2.78 -15.46 1.26
N LEU A 63 3.84 -15.93 1.91
CA LEU A 63 5.24 -15.56 1.61
C LEU A 63 6.08 -16.77 1.21
N ALA A 64 5.44 -17.84 0.74
CA ALA A 64 6.14 -19.01 0.23
C ALA A 64 6.37 -18.88 -1.28
N LEU A 65 7.51 -19.37 -1.75
CA LEU A 65 7.73 -19.51 -3.20
C LEU A 65 6.75 -20.54 -3.77
N PRO A 66 6.17 -20.29 -4.96
CA PRO A 66 5.34 -21.26 -5.65
C PRO A 66 6.09 -22.58 -5.85
N LYS A 67 5.44 -23.71 -5.54
CA LYS A 67 5.98 -25.05 -5.79
C LYS A 67 5.44 -25.60 -7.11
N GLY A 68 6.29 -26.23 -7.91
CA GLY A 68 5.87 -27.06 -9.05
C GLY A 68 5.81 -26.41 -10.43
N ALA A 69 6.18 -25.13 -10.58
CA ALA A 69 6.40 -24.50 -11.88
C ALA A 69 7.90 -24.30 -12.10
N GLU A 70 8.46 -24.77 -13.21
CA GLU A 70 9.86 -24.51 -13.58
C GLU A 70 9.95 -23.18 -14.33
N ASN A 71 10.53 -22.17 -13.66
CA ASN A 71 10.87 -20.89 -14.25
C ASN A 71 12.18 -20.38 -13.64
N PRO A 72 12.83 -19.35 -14.21
CA PRO A 72 14.11 -18.86 -13.68
C PRO A 72 14.04 -18.49 -12.19
N GLY A 73 12.90 -17.96 -11.73
CA GLY A 73 12.68 -17.66 -10.31
C GLY A 73 12.72 -18.91 -9.44
N THR A 74 11.95 -19.95 -9.78
CA THR A 74 11.90 -21.19 -8.99
C THR A 74 13.20 -21.99 -9.08
N ILE A 75 13.90 -21.98 -10.22
CA ILE A 75 15.22 -22.61 -10.40
C ILE A 75 16.28 -21.93 -9.51
N HIS A 76 16.25 -20.61 -9.41
CA HIS A 76 17.24 -19.84 -8.64
C HIS A 76 16.80 -19.47 -7.22
N ASN A 77 15.64 -19.96 -6.76
CA ASN A 77 15.02 -19.59 -5.47
C ASN A 77 14.77 -18.08 -5.31
N ILE A 78 14.47 -17.38 -6.41
CA ILE A 78 14.15 -15.96 -6.49
C ILE A 78 12.65 -15.82 -6.77
N GLY A 79 11.95 -15.01 -5.99
CA GLY A 79 10.51 -14.79 -6.23
C GLY A 79 9.77 -14.09 -5.09
N LEU A 80 10.37 -14.05 -3.90
CA LEU A 80 9.84 -13.21 -2.82
C LEU A 80 10.16 -11.73 -3.10
N PRO A 81 9.33 -10.79 -2.66
CA PRO A 81 9.61 -9.35 -2.77
C PRO A 81 11.01 -8.96 -2.27
N ILE A 82 11.47 -9.60 -1.19
CA ILE A 82 12.80 -9.40 -0.59
C ILE A 82 13.96 -9.83 -1.50
N HIS A 83 13.72 -10.62 -2.55
CA HIS A 83 14.72 -11.01 -3.53
C HIS A 83 14.71 -10.10 -4.76
N VAL A 84 13.54 -9.58 -5.13
CA VAL A 84 13.37 -8.98 -6.46
C VAL A 84 13.47 -7.48 -6.44
N TYR A 85 12.84 -6.79 -5.49
CA TYR A 85 13.02 -5.34 -5.38
C TYR A 85 14.51 -4.96 -5.30
N PRO A 86 15.38 -5.72 -4.59
CA PRO A 86 16.82 -5.55 -4.69
C PRO A 86 17.43 -5.70 -6.10
N LEU A 87 16.91 -6.60 -6.95
CA LEU A 87 17.37 -6.72 -8.34
C LEU A 87 17.00 -5.48 -9.15
N PHE A 88 15.79 -4.95 -8.99
CA PHE A 88 15.36 -3.70 -9.63
C PHE A 88 16.18 -2.51 -9.16
N GLU A 89 16.39 -2.38 -7.85
CA GLU A 89 17.22 -1.33 -7.26
C GLU A 89 18.63 -1.35 -7.85
N ASN A 90 19.23 -2.54 -7.97
CA ASN A 90 20.57 -2.68 -8.50
C ASN A 90 20.67 -2.42 -9.99
N ALA A 91 19.67 -2.84 -10.77
CA ALA A 91 19.55 -2.49 -12.17
C ALA A 91 19.41 -0.97 -12.36
N PHE A 92 18.55 -0.33 -11.56
CA PHE A 92 18.32 1.11 -11.58
C PHE A 92 19.57 1.90 -11.17
N ARG A 93 20.24 1.47 -10.11
CA ARG A 93 21.54 2.02 -9.68
C ARG A 93 22.59 1.93 -10.79
N ALA A 94 22.72 0.77 -11.43
CA ALA A 94 23.67 0.54 -12.52
C ALA A 94 23.35 1.43 -13.73
N HIS A 95 22.06 1.55 -14.10
CA HIS A 95 21.58 2.42 -15.15
C HIS A 95 21.91 3.90 -14.89
N ARG A 96 21.80 4.35 -13.62
CA ARG A 96 22.17 5.71 -13.20
C ARG A 96 23.68 5.90 -12.97
N HIS A 97 24.51 4.88 -13.21
CA HIS A 97 25.94 4.89 -12.89
C HIS A 97 26.26 5.29 -11.44
N GLN A 98 25.37 4.95 -10.50
CA GLN A 98 25.50 5.36 -9.12
C GLN A 98 26.35 4.37 -8.32
N SER A 99 27.22 4.89 -7.45
CA SER A 99 28.01 4.05 -6.55
C SER A 99 27.12 3.36 -5.50
N PRO A 100 27.48 2.16 -5.01
CA PRO A 100 26.74 1.50 -3.93
C PRO A 100 26.53 2.36 -2.68
N ALA A 101 27.54 3.16 -2.31
CA ALA A 101 27.47 4.04 -1.15
C ALA A 101 26.46 5.19 -1.37
N ALA A 102 26.48 5.81 -2.56
CA ALA A 102 25.52 6.85 -2.91
C ALA A 102 24.09 6.33 -2.97
N ASN A 103 23.87 5.13 -3.53
CA ASN A 103 22.56 4.48 -3.56
C ASN A 103 22.03 4.25 -2.15
N ARG A 104 22.86 3.70 -1.26
CA ARG A 104 22.49 3.45 0.13
C ARG A 104 22.13 4.76 0.86
N ALA A 105 22.92 5.82 0.66
CA ALA A 105 22.67 7.11 1.27
C ALA A 105 21.34 7.72 0.78
N GLU A 106 21.06 7.61 -0.52
CA GLU A 106 19.78 8.05 -1.11
C GLU A 106 18.60 7.26 -0.53
N SER A 107 18.68 5.92 -0.47
CA SER A 107 17.64 5.09 0.15
C SER A 107 17.45 5.43 1.63
N ALA A 108 18.53 5.60 2.39
CA ALA A 108 18.46 5.93 3.82
C ALA A 108 17.77 7.28 4.06
N LYS A 109 18.08 8.28 3.23
CA LYS A 109 17.43 9.59 3.26
C LYS A 109 15.93 9.49 2.97
N LEU A 110 15.55 8.77 1.92
CA LEU A 110 14.14 8.57 1.58
C LEU A 110 13.37 7.89 2.72
N TYR A 111 13.92 6.82 3.28
CA TYR A 111 13.26 6.08 4.36
C TYR A 111 13.18 6.90 5.67
N ALA A 112 14.15 7.77 5.95
CA ALA A 112 14.08 8.68 7.09
C ALA A 112 12.92 9.69 6.93
N GLN A 113 12.67 10.17 5.71
CA GLN A 113 11.51 11.03 5.44
C GLN A 113 10.19 10.29 5.67
N PHE A 114 10.09 9.03 5.25
CA PHE A 114 8.93 8.19 5.56
C PHE A 114 8.77 7.94 7.06
N ALA A 115 9.87 7.68 7.77
CA ALA A 115 9.83 7.47 9.22
C ALA A 115 9.33 8.72 9.96
N LYS A 116 9.72 9.92 9.52
CA LYS A 116 9.21 11.18 10.07
C LYS A 116 7.69 11.30 9.91
N ILE A 117 7.18 11.05 8.69
CA ILE A 117 5.74 11.08 8.42
C ILE A 117 5.00 10.02 9.26
N ALA A 118 5.56 8.81 9.38
CA ALA A 118 4.98 7.73 10.16
C ALA A 118 4.96 8.03 11.68
N ALA A 119 5.92 8.79 12.20
CA ALA A 119 5.94 9.20 13.60
C ALA A 119 4.74 10.11 13.96
N GLU A 120 4.35 10.97 13.03
CA GLU A 120 3.24 11.91 13.18
C GLU A 120 1.87 11.26 12.91
N ASN A 121 1.82 10.20 12.10
CA ASN A 121 0.57 9.51 11.75
C ASN A 121 0.03 8.66 12.90
N GLU A 122 -1.17 9.00 13.39
CA GLU A 122 -1.89 8.28 14.45
C GLU A 122 -2.09 6.78 14.15
N TYR A 123 -2.28 6.43 12.88
CA TYR A 123 -2.57 5.08 12.43
C TYR A 123 -1.32 4.25 12.11
N ALA A 124 -0.12 4.80 12.24
CA ALA A 124 1.10 4.03 12.00
C ALA A 124 1.29 2.96 13.09
N TRP A 125 1.55 1.73 12.67
CA TRP A 125 1.75 0.57 13.57
C TRP A 125 2.77 0.81 14.70
N ASN A 126 3.86 1.53 14.42
CA ASN A 126 4.92 1.76 15.40
C ASN A 126 5.46 3.20 15.35
N ARG A 127 4.61 4.16 15.76
CA ARG A 127 4.92 5.60 15.81
C ARG A 127 6.16 5.91 16.64
N THR A 128 6.24 5.32 17.84
CA THR A 128 7.33 5.58 18.78
C THR A 128 8.69 5.14 18.24
N GLN A 129 8.75 3.99 17.54
CA GLN A 129 9.99 3.58 16.91
C GLN A 129 10.32 4.46 15.70
N ALA A 130 9.33 4.77 14.86
CA ALA A 130 9.54 5.62 13.68
C ALA A 130 10.14 6.99 14.06
N GLY A 131 9.68 7.60 15.16
CA GLY A 131 10.22 8.87 15.66
C GLY A 131 11.66 8.82 16.18
N LYS A 132 12.24 7.63 16.35
CA LYS A 132 13.64 7.43 16.75
C LYS A 132 14.58 7.16 15.57
N LEU A 133 14.03 6.95 14.37
CA LEU A 133 14.82 6.64 13.19
C LEU A 133 15.28 7.92 12.49
N ASN A 134 16.47 7.85 11.90
CA ASN A 134 17.08 8.90 11.10
C ASN A 134 17.92 8.27 9.98
N GLU A 135 18.47 9.10 9.09
CA GLU A 135 19.24 8.64 7.93
C GLU A 135 20.42 7.73 8.34
N GLU A 136 21.15 8.11 9.39
CA GLU A 136 22.32 7.37 9.89
C GLU A 136 21.94 5.99 10.42
N SER A 137 20.94 5.91 11.31
CA SER A 137 20.49 4.65 11.91
C SER A 137 19.87 3.69 10.89
N ILE A 138 19.17 4.23 9.88
CA ILE A 138 18.59 3.44 8.79
C ILE A 138 19.68 2.93 7.83
N GLY A 139 20.68 3.76 7.51
CA GLY A 139 21.76 3.41 6.58
C GLY A 139 22.85 2.53 7.19
N THR A 140 23.00 2.54 8.51
CA THR A 140 24.06 1.81 9.21
C THR A 140 23.67 0.35 9.46
N VAL A 141 24.45 -0.57 8.89
CA VAL A 141 24.29 -2.01 9.13
C VAL A 141 24.84 -2.35 10.51
N GLY A 142 24.07 -3.07 11.31
CA GLY A 142 24.51 -3.50 12.64
C GLY A 142 23.59 -4.55 13.25
N ARG A 143 23.80 -4.87 14.53
CA ARG A 143 23.01 -5.89 15.24
C ARG A 143 21.50 -5.61 15.22
N GLY A 144 21.11 -4.33 15.33
CA GLY A 144 19.71 -3.88 15.26
C GLY A 144 19.18 -3.64 13.83
N ASN A 145 20.07 -3.62 12.83
CA ASN A 145 19.75 -3.31 11.44
C ASN A 145 20.60 -4.16 10.49
N ARG A 146 20.49 -5.48 10.63
CA ARG A 146 21.29 -6.43 9.85
C ARG A 146 20.93 -6.37 8.36
N MET A 147 21.84 -6.81 7.50
CA MET A 147 21.51 -7.03 6.09
C MET A 147 20.47 -8.13 5.92
N ILE A 148 19.45 -7.88 5.10
CA ILE A 148 18.43 -8.86 4.71
C ILE A 148 18.72 -9.39 3.31
N CYS A 149 18.71 -8.49 2.33
CA CYS A 149 19.14 -8.76 0.97
C CYS A 149 19.81 -7.50 0.45
N TRP A 150 21.00 -7.62 -0.11
CA TRP A 150 21.73 -6.45 -0.59
C TRP A 150 20.95 -5.78 -1.75
N PRO A 151 20.62 -4.48 -1.68
CA PRO A 151 21.28 -3.45 -0.87
C PRO A 151 20.54 -3.03 0.42
N TYR A 152 19.42 -3.67 0.77
CA TYR A 152 18.54 -3.26 1.85
C TYR A 152 18.85 -3.95 3.20
N PRO A 153 19.26 -3.19 4.23
CA PRO A 153 19.23 -3.67 5.60
C PRO A 153 17.81 -3.71 6.16
N LEU A 154 17.63 -4.30 7.34
CA LEU A 154 16.33 -4.56 7.97
C LEU A 154 15.38 -3.35 7.97
N LEU A 155 15.87 -2.17 8.33
CA LEU A 155 15.06 -0.95 8.43
C LEU A 155 14.63 -0.37 7.06
N MET A 156 15.16 -0.91 5.96
CA MET A 156 14.72 -0.59 4.60
C MET A 156 13.74 -1.64 4.02
N ASN A 157 13.32 -2.62 4.82
CA ASN A 157 12.37 -3.64 4.39
C ASN A 157 10.99 -3.42 5.03
N ALA A 158 9.94 -3.87 4.34
CA ALA A 158 8.58 -3.84 4.87
C ALA A 158 8.42 -4.84 6.03
N PHE A 159 7.66 -4.43 7.05
CA PHE A 159 7.28 -5.30 8.16
C PHE A 159 5.87 -5.85 7.92
N ASN A 160 5.77 -7.14 7.63
CA ASN A 160 4.50 -7.78 7.26
C ASN A 160 3.66 -8.23 8.47
N ASN A 161 4.22 -8.22 9.69
CA ASN A 161 3.53 -8.65 10.91
C ASN A 161 2.83 -7.47 11.59
N VAL A 162 1.85 -6.89 10.90
CA VAL A 162 1.01 -5.80 11.41
C VAL A 162 -0.46 -6.24 11.43
N ASN A 163 -1.23 -5.69 12.37
CA ASN A 163 -2.68 -5.85 12.43
C ASN A 163 -3.34 -4.51 12.15
N MET A 164 -3.68 -4.25 10.89
CA MET A 164 -4.28 -2.99 10.46
C MET A 164 -5.32 -3.23 9.37
N ALA A 165 -6.35 -2.39 9.35
CA ALA A 165 -7.40 -2.41 8.34
C ALA A 165 -7.80 -0.99 7.95
N ALA A 166 -8.27 -0.85 6.72
CA ALA A 166 -8.87 0.38 6.21
C ALA A 166 -10.13 0.04 5.41
N SER A 167 -11.05 1.00 5.34
CA SER A 167 -12.23 0.87 4.51
C SER A 167 -12.66 2.22 3.97
N CYS A 168 -13.31 2.21 2.82
CA CYS A 168 -13.93 3.36 2.19
C CYS A 168 -15.36 2.99 1.78
N ILE A 169 -16.28 3.92 2.00
CA ILE A 169 -17.66 3.80 1.51
C ILE A 169 -17.73 4.58 0.21
N VAL A 170 -18.26 3.93 -0.82
CA VAL A 170 -18.51 4.51 -2.14
C VAL A 170 -20.01 4.45 -2.38
N THR A 171 -20.60 5.52 -2.85
CA THR A 171 -22.05 5.61 -3.08
C THR A 171 -22.31 6.60 -4.21
N SER A 172 -23.49 6.53 -4.81
CA SER A 172 -23.96 7.56 -5.74
C SER A 172 -24.23 8.87 -5.01
N VAL A 173 -24.23 9.98 -5.76
CA VAL A 173 -24.53 11.31 -5.19
C VAL A 173 -26.00 11.35 -4.74
N GLU A 174 -26.87 10.73 -5.52
CA GLU A 174 -28.30 10.61 -5.29
C GLU A 174 -28.56 9.92 -3.95
N PHE A 175 -27.99 8.74 -3.74
CA PHE A 175 -28.18 7.98 -2.50
C PHE A 175 -27.53 8.66 -1.29
N ALA A 176 -26.36 9.32 -1.47
CA ALA A 176 -25.76 10.12 -0.41
C ALA A 176 -26.67 11.26 0.05
N ARG A 177 -27.41 11.90 -0.87
CA ARG A 177 -28.40 12.95 -0.55
C ARG A 177 -29.62 12.38 0.17
N GLU A 178 -30.14 11.24 -0.27
CA GLU A 178 -31.25 10.55 0.39
C GLU A 178 -30.92 10.21 1.85
N LEU A 179 -29.69 9.77 2.11
CA LEU A 179 -29.19 9.52 3.46
C LEU A 179 -28.83 10.78 4.26
N GLY A 180 -28.95 11.98 3.68
CA GLY A 180 -28.57 13.23 4.32
C GLY A 180 -27.06 13.36 4.60
N ILE A 181 -26.21 12.66 3.83
CA ILE A 181 -24.76 12.76 3.95
C ILE A 181 -24.32 14.10 3.38
N SER A 182 -23.83 14.97 4.25
CA SER A 182 -23.45 16.32 3.86
C SER A 182 -22.30 16.39 2.82
N GLU A 183 -22.41 17.34 1.88
CA GLU A 183 -21.54 17.43 0.71
C GLU A 183 -20.08 17.80 1.05
N GLU A 184 -19.78 18.33 2.25
CA GLU A 184 -18.38 18.55 2.68
C GLU A 184 -17.62 17.24 2.88
N LYS A 185 -18.33 16.13 3.07
CA LYS A 185 -17.73 14.80 3.21
C LYS A 185 -17.46 14.14 1.86
N TRP A 186 -18.02 14.64 0.77
CA TRP A 186 -17.89 13.97 -0.51
C TRP A 186 -16.52 14.21 -1.12
N ILE A 187 -15.91 13.13 -1.63
CA ILE A 187 -14.67 13.16 -2.40
C ILE A 187 -14.92 12.38 -3.68
N TYR A 188 -14.63 13.01 -4.81
CA TYR A 188 -14.89 12.44 -6.13
C TYR A 188 -13.64 11.77 -6.68
N PRO A 189 -13.70 10.49 -7.10
CA PRO A 189 -12.63 9.86 -7.84
C PRO A 189 -12.63 10.40 -9.28
N LEU A 190 -11.69 11.31 -9.56
CA LEU A 190 -11.60 12.02 -10.84
C LEU A 190 -11.04 11.15 -11.96
N GLY A 191 -10.09 10.28 -11.65
CA GLY A 191 -9.38 9.45 -12.63
C GLY A 191 -8.54 8.37 -11.94
N GLY A 192 -8.24 7.31 -12.68
CA GLY A 192 -7.35 6.25 -12.24
C GLY A 192 -6.83 5.49 -13.45
N ALA A 193 -5.62 4.96 -13.32
CA ALA A 193 -4.94 4.20 -14.36
C ALA A 193 -4.34 2.95 -13.72
N GLY A 194 -4.45 1.82 -14.40
CA GLY A 194 -3.82 0.57 -14.03
C GLY A 194 -3.05 0.02 -15.22
N MET A 195 -1.83 -0.45 -14.97
CA MET A 195 -0.98 -1.09 -15.97
C MET A 195 -0.71 -2.51 -15.52
N ARG A 196 -0.65 -3.43 -16.49
CA ARG A 196 -0.25 -4.82 -16.26
C ARG A 196 0.93 -5.13 -17.16
N GLU A 197 1.99 -5.67 -16.58
CA GLU A 197 3.14 -6.14 -17.34
C GLU A 197 2.75 -7.32 -18.24
N ARG A 198 3.44 -7.49 -19.38
CA ARG A 198 3.14 -8.59 -20.32
C ARG A 198 3.53 -9.95 -19.73
N GLU A 199 2.74 -10.98 -20.02
CA GLU A 199 2.92 -12.34 -19.46
C GLU A 199 4.26 -13.04 -19.84
N ASN A 200 5.04 -12.47 -20.78
CA ASN A 200 6.24 -13.10 -21.34
C ASN A 200 7.58 -12.48 -20.90
N CYS A 201 7.59 -11.41 -20.11
CA CYS A 201 8.78 -11.14 -19.29
C CYS A 201 8.72 -12.11 -18.10
N GLY A 202 9.78 -12.87 -17.85
CA GLY A 202 9.88 -13.93 -16.83
C GLY A 202 9.75 -13.46 -15.38
N LEU A 203 8.67 -12.75 -15.09
CA LEU A 203 8.23 -12.14 -13.84
C LEU A 203 6.71 -12.33 -13.65
N THR A 204 6.10 -13.32 -14.30
CA THR A 204 4.67 -13.67 -14.09
C THR A 204 4.37 -14.44 -12.80
N SER A 205 5.40 -14.72 -11.98
CA SER A 205 5.22 -15.25 -10.63
C SER A 205 5.14 -14.16 -9.55
N PHE A 206 5.09 -12.89 -9.95
CA PHE A 206 5.13 -11.72 -9.07
C PHE A 206 3.79 -11.40 -8.40
N GLY A 207 3.13 -12.45 -7.90
CA GLY A 207 2.14 -12.30 -6.85
C GLY A 207 2.79 -11.64 -5.63
N GLY A 208 2.77 -10.31 -5.59
CA GLY A 208 3.01 -9.55 -4.38
C GLY A 208 1.81 -9.75 -3.48
N ALA A 209 2.04 -10.11 -2.21
CA ALA A 209 0.96 -10.26 -1.25
C ALA A 209 0.10 -9.00 -1.25
N GLY A 210 -1.14 -9.14 -1.73
CA GLY A 210 -2.14 -8.09 -1.91
C GLY A 210 -2.43 -7.39 -0.60
N ASN A 211 -1.68 -6.33 -0.33
CA ASN A 211 -1.77 -5.64 0.94
C ASN A 211 -2.45 -4.30 0.79
N ASN A 212 -3.37 -4.10 1.72
CA ASN A 212 -4.26 -2.96 1.90
C ASN A 212 -3.58 -1.59 2.12
N TYR A 213 -2.27 -1.45 1.90
CA TYR A 213 -1.51 -0.22 2.17
C TYR A 213 -2.07 0.98 1.38
N SER A 214 -2.42 0.75 0.12
CA SER A 214 -2.98 1.79 -0.74
C SER A 214 -4.34 2.28 -0.24
N LEU A 215 -5.13 1.43 0.40
CA LEU A 215 -6.41 1.86 1.00
C LEU A 215 -6.20 2.71 2.26
N HIS A 216 -5.13 2.47 3.03
CA HIS A 216 -4.71 3.39 4.10
C HIS A 216 -4.29 4.76 3.52
N ALA A 217 -3.56 4.78 2.40
CA ALA A 217 -3.18 6.01 1.72
C ALA A 217 -4.38 6.77 1.15
N VAL A 218 -5.34 6.07 0.52
CA VAL A 218 -6.61 6.64 0.04
C VAL A 218 -7.40 7.24 1.20
N SER A 219 -7.51 6.51 2.31
CA SER A 219 -8.21 6.99 3.51
C SER A 219 -7.59 8.27 4.06
N GLU A 220 -6.26 8.34 4.14
CA GLU A 220 -5.56 9.53 4.60
C GLU A 220 -5.69 10.70 3.61
N MET A 221 -5.60 10.45 2.31
CA MET A 221 -5.82 11.45 1.27
C MET A 221 -7.21 12.09 1.40
N VAL A 222 -8.25 11.27 1.58
CA VAL A 222 -9.63 11.74 1.80
C VAL A 222 -9.71 12.66 3.03
N ARG A 223 -9.04 12.31 4.14
CA ARG A 223 -9.02 13.15 5.35
C ARG A 223 -8.32 14.49 5.09
N GLN A 224 -7.17 14.47 4.42
CA GLN A 224 -6.43 15.70 4.11
C GLN A 224 -7.18 16.62 3.16
N LEU A 225 -7.82 16.08 2.11
CA LEU A 225 -8.63 16.86 1.18
C LEU A 225 -9.82 17.53 1.86
N ARG A 226 -10.53 16.81 2.73
CA ARG A 226 -11.63 17.37 3.53
C ARG A 226 -11.14 18.48 4.47
N LYS A 227 -10.01 18.26 5.15
CA LYS A 227 -9.41 19.27 6.05
C LYS A 227 -9.03 20.55 5.29
N LYS A 228 -8.36 20.42 4.13
CA LYS A 228 -7.98 21.57 3.29
C LYS A 228 -9.20 22.35 2.80
N ARG A 229 -10.26 21.65 2.36
CA ARG A 229 -11.52 22.28 1.95
C ARG A 229 -12.17 23.07 3.10
N SER A 230 -12.19 22.51 4.31
CA SER A 230 -12.73 23.20 5.49
C SER A 230 -11.92 24.44 5.88
N GLN A 231 -10.59 24.41 5.74
CA GLN A 231 -9.72 25.54 6.07
C GLN A 231 -9.82 26.66 5.04
N ALA A 232 -9.95 26.33 3.76
CA ALA A 232 -10.14 27.31 2.68
C ALA A 232 -11.46 28.08 2.81
N GLY A 233 -12.51 27.48 3.39
CA GLY A 233 -13.78 28.15 3.66
C GLY A 233 -13.80 29.08 4.88
N GLN A 234 -12.71 29.16 5.66
CA GLN A 234 -12.62 29.94 6.91
C GLN A 234 -11.68 31.15 6.82
N GLY A 235 -10.94 31.33 5.72
CA GLY A 235 -10.04 32.47 5.52
C GLY A 235 -10.70 33.61 4.73
N GLU A 236 -10.58 34.84 5.22
CA GLU A 236 -10.94 36.09 4.53
C GLU A 236 -9.94 36.46 3.40
N ASP A 237 -9.39 35.48 2.67
CA ASP A 237 -8.45 35.76 1.58
C ASP A 237 -9.18 35.83 0.23
N GLU A 238 -9.14 37.02 -0.38
CA GLU A 238 -9.73 37.41 -1.67
C GLU A 238 -9.10 36.71 -2.90
N ASN A 239 -8.74 35.43 -2.82
CA ASN A 239 -8.39 34.67 -4.01
C ASN A 239 -9.64 33.97 -4.55
N LYS A 240 -10.36 34.67 -5.43
CA LYS A 240 -11.61 34.25 -6.09
C LYS A 240 -11.46 33.06 -7.06
N ASP A 241 -10.29 32.43 -7.13
CA ASP A 241 -10.15 31.09 -7.69
C ASP A 241 -10.12 30.11 -6.52
N GLY A 242 -11.30 29.66 -6.09
CA GLY A 242 -11.48 28.59 -5.10
C GLY A 242 -10.86 27.28 -5.59
N GLY A 243 -9.54 27.19 -5.51
CA GLY A 243 -8.73 26.16 -6.16
C GLY A 243 -9.20 24.77 -5.77
N ALA A 244 -9.59 23.97 -6.76
CA ALA A 244 -9.90 22.56 -6.55
C ALA A 244 -8.65 21.84 -6.01
N PHE A 245 -8.74 21.33 -4.78
CA PHE A 245 -7.67 20.51 -4.20
C PHE A 245 -7.78 19.09 -4.73
N ASN A 246 -6.77 18.68 -5.49
CA ASN A 246 -6.67 17.32 -6.01
C ASN A 246 -5.58 16.55 -5.25
N GLY A 247 -5.82 15.25 -5.07
CA GLY A 247 -4.88 14.31 -4.48
C GLY A 247 -4.46 13.25 -5.49
N LEU A 248 -3.21 12.81 -5.42
CA LEU A 248 -2.71 11.68 -6.19
C LEU A 248 -2.19 10.61 -5.25
N VAL A 249 -2.69 9.39 -5.40
CA VAL A 249 -2.17 8.20 -4.73
C VAL A 249 -1.48 7.36 -5.79
N LEU A 250 -0.20 7.05 -5.57
CA LEU A 250 0.55 6.09 -6.36
C LEU A 250 0.65 4.80 -5.58
N ALA A 251 0.33 3.70 -6.24
CA ALA A 251 0.27 2.38 -5.65
C ALA A 251 0.97 1.39 -6.58
N ASN A 252 1.78 0.50 -6.00
CA ASN A 252 2.38 -0.60 -6.74
C ASN A 252 1.43 -1.79 -6.69
N GLY A 253 0.65 -1.97 -7.76
CA GLY A 253 -0.16 -3.17 -7.97
C GLY A 253 0.73 -4.36 -8.29
N GLY A 254 0.85 -5.30 -7.36
CA GLY A 254 1.49 -6.59 -7.61
C GLY A 254 0.49 -7.56 -8.25
N TYR A 255 0.26 -7.43 -9.56
CA TYR A 255 -0.54 -8.39 -10.34
C TYR A 255 0.10 -8.73 -11.68
#